data_AF-A0A958DUF7-F1
#
_entry.id   AF-A0A958DUF7-F1
#
_cell.length_a   1.000
_cell.length_b   1.000
_cell.length_c   1.000
_cell.angle_alpha   90.00
_cell.angle_beta   90.00
_cell.angle_gamma   90.00
#
_symmetry.space_group_name_H-M   'P 1'
#
loop_
_entity.id
_entity.type
_entity.pdbx_description
1 polymer ?
#
loop_
_entity_poly.entity_id
_entity_poly.type
_entity_poly.pdbx_seq_one_letter_code
_entity_poly.pdbx_strand_id
1 'polypeptide(L)'
;MKYKDLPLAVKQLLGFGFILLIMAAVIGFSISKMFDIKEDFDEITTNRLPRAIAIFDIHLNTTNLRLNQLQHAFATDKIQKQEQAEILIRLIDQINENLD
;
A
#
# COMPACT_ATOMS: atom_id res chain seq x y z
N MET A 1 17.75 -22.46 -51.62
CA MET A 1 19.09 -21.91 -51.96
C MET A 1 20.04 -22.21 -50.80
N LYS A 2 21.26 -22.70 -51.08
CA LYS A 2 22.20 -23.18 -50.05
C LYS A 2 22.71 -21.99 -49.21
N TYR A 3 22.67 -22.13 -47.88
CA TYR A 3 23.26 -21.19 -46.89
C TYR A 3 24.74 -20.83 -47.14
N LYS A 4 25.43 -21.59 -48.02
CA LYS A 4 26.84 -21.43 -48.33
C LYS A 4 27.12 -20.20 -49.22
N ASP A 5 26.16 -19.78 -50.04
CA ASP A 5 26.37 -18.74 -51.07
C ASP A 5 25.82 -17.35 -50.68
N LEU A 6 25.28 -17.20 -49.48
CA LEU A 6 24.80 -15.90 -49.00
C LEU A 6 25.98 -14.98 -48.60
N PRO A 7 25.97 -13.70 -49.02
CA PRO A 7 26.99 -12.74 -48.63
C PRO A 7 27.02 -12.57 -47.10
N LEU A 8 28.23 -12.41 -46.55
CA LEU A 8 28.50 -12.37 -45.11
C LEU A 8 27.62 -11.35 -44.37
N ALA A 9 27.33 -10.21 -45.01
CA ALA A 9 26.46 -9.15 -44.50
C ALA A 9 25.03 -9.63 -44.22
N VAL A 10 24.45 -10.49 -45.07
CA VAL A 10 23.07 -10.98 -44.87
C VAL A 10 23.00 -12.00 -43.73
N LYS A 11 24.08 -12.77 -43.51
CA LYS A 11 24.17 -13.70 -42.36
C LYS A 11 24.26 -12.94 -41.03
N GLN A 12 25.06 -11.87 -40.99
CA GLN A 12 25.17 -11.01 -39.81
C GLN A 12 23.86 -10.26 -39.52
N LEU A 13 23.19 -9.76 -40.56
CA LEU A 13 21.90 -9.07 -40.42
C LEU A 13 20.79 -10.01 -39.93
N LEU A 14 20.75 -11.26 -40.39
CA LEU A 14 19.81 -12.27 -39.88
C LEU A 14 20.06 -12.59 -38.40
N GLY A 15 21.31 -12.80 -38.00
CA GLY A 15 21.67 -13.08 -36.60
C GLY A 15 21.36 -11.89 -35.69
N PHE A 16 21.74 -10.68 -36.12
CA PHE A 16 21.48 -9.45 -35.36
C PHE A 16 19.98 -9.12 -35.29
N GLY A 17 19.26 -9.29 -36.40
CA GLY A 17 17.80 -9.09 -36.45
C GLY A 17 17.06 -10.08 -35.55
N PHE A 18 17.51 -11.33 -35.47
CA PHE A 18 16.94 -12.31 -34.56
C PHE A 18 17.16 -11.94 -33.08
N ILE A 19 18.37 -11.49 -32.72
CA ILE A 19 18.66 -11.02 -31.36
C ILE A 19 17.80 -9.79 -31.01
N LEU A 20 17.67 -8.83 -31.93
CA LEU A 20 16.83 -7.66 -31.73
C LEU A 20 15.35 -8.04 -31.54
N LEU A 21 14.85 -9.01 -32.28
CA LEU A 21 13.47 -9.49 -32.14
C LEU A 21 13.24 -10.09 -30.76
N ILE A 22 14.16 -10.94 -30.28
CA ILE A 22 14.09 -11.50 -28.93
C ILE A 22 14.12 -10.38 -27.88
N MET A 23 15.02 -9.41 -28.04
CA MET A 23 15.15 -8.29 -27.11
C MET A 23 13.87 -7.44 -27.06
N ALA A 24 13.28 -7.14 -28.21
CA ALA A 24 12.01 -6.42 -28.30
C ALA A 24 10.87 -7.19 -27.62
N ALA A 25 10.81 -8.51 -27.81
CA ALA A 25 9.82 -9.37 -27.15
C ALA A 25 9.98 -9.37 -25.63
N VAL A 26 11.22 -9.49 -25.13
CA VAL A 26 11.51 -9.43 -23.68
C VAL A 26 11.15 -8.08 -23.09
N ILE A 27 11.46 -6.98 -23.77
CA ILE A 27 11.11 -5.63 -23.34
C ILE A 27 9.59 -5.47 -23.28
N GLY A 28 8.87 -5.90 -24.33
CA GLY A 28 7.41 -5.83 -24.37
C GLY A 28 6.77 -6.65 -23.24
N PHE A 29 7.25 -7.86 -23.01
CA PHE A 29 6.80 -8.70 -21.89
C PHE A 29 7.09 -8.04 -20.52
N SER A 30 8.28 -7.48 -20.35
CA SER A 30 8.68 -6.83 -19.09
C SER A 30 7.82 -5.59 -18.81
N ILE A 31 7.52 -4.79 -19.84
CA ILE A 31 6.63 -3.63 -19.72
C ILE A 31 5.23 -4.09 -19.31
N SER A 32 4.68 -5.12 -19.94
CA SER A 32 3.36 -5.66 -19.58
C SER A 32 3.32 -6.10 -18.11
N LYS A 33 4.35 -6.84 -17.65
CA LYS A 33 4.43 -7.26 -16.25
C LYS A 33 4.56 -6.10 -15.27
N MET A 34 5.25 -5.04 -15.68
CA MET A 34 5.36 -3.84 -14.85
C MET A 34 4.04 -3.10 -14.73
N PHE A 35 3.18 -3.13 -15.76
CA PHE A 35 1.82 -2.60 -15.67
C PHE A 35 0.94 -3.42 -14.72
N ASP A 36 0.98 -4.76 -14.81
CA ASP A 36 0.26 -5.65 -13.87
C ASP A 36 0.63 -5.32 -12.42
N ILE A 37 1.93 -5.22 -12.12
CA ILE A 37 2.42 -4.91 -10.78
C ILE A 37 1.98 -3.52 -10.33
N LYS A 38 1.99 -2.54 -11.24
CA LYS A 38 1.57 -1.18 -10.92
C LYS A 38 0.08 -1.15 -10.53
N GLU A 39 -0.77 -1.87 -11.25
CA GLU A 39 -2.20 -1.95 -10.96
C GLU A 39 -2.46 -2.55 -9.56
N ASP A 40 -1.76 -3.64 -9.21
CA ASP A 40 -1.82 -4.25 -7.88
C ASP A 40 -1.35 -3.26 -6.78
N PHE A 41 -0.30 -2.50 -7.05
CA PHE A 41 0.20 -1.46 -6.13
C PHE A 41 -0.80 -0.31 -5.98
N ASP A 42 -1.41 0.14 -7.06
CA ASP A 42 -2.43 1.17 -7.04
C ASP A 42 -3.66 0.69 -6.24
N GLU A 43 -4.09 -0.57 -6.37
CA GLU A 43 -5.16 -1.14 -5.54
C GLU A 43 -4.80 -1.14 -4.04
N ILE A 44 -3.58 -1.58 -3.70
CA ILE A 44 -3.13 -1.61 -2.31
C ILE A 44 -3.07 -0.20 -1.72
N THR A 45 -2.50 0.76 -2.44
CA THR A 45 -2.29 2.12 -1.95
C THR A 45 -3.58 2.92 -1.87
N THR A 46 -4.51 2.74 -2.81
CA THR A 46 -5.77 3.50 -2.83
C THR A 46 -6.84 2.92 -1.91
N ASN A 47 -6.92 1.59 -1.77
CA ASN A 47 -8.01 0.96 -1.03
C ASN A 47 -7.58 0.32 0.29
N ARG A 48 -6.48 -0.45 0.29
CA ARG A 48 -6.13 -1.28 1.46
C ARG A 48 -5.37 -0.48 2.52
N LEU A 49 -4.44 0.38 2.12
CA LEU A 49 -3.65 1.18 3.03
C LEU A 49 -4.49 2.16 3.85
N PRO A 50 -5.41 2.95 3.25
CA PRO A 50 -6.23 3.89 4.02
C PRO A 50 -7.18 3.16 4.98
N ARG A 51 -7.73 2.01 4.56
CA ARG A 51 -8.56 1.16 5.44
C ARG A 51 -7.78 0.61 6.63
N ALA A 52 -6.54 0.17 6.40
CA ALA A 52 -5.68 -0.31 7.48
C ALA A 52 -5.37 0.82 8.47
N ILE A 53 -5.11 2.03 7.98
CA ILE A 53 -4.90 3.23 8.82
C ILE A 53 -6.17 3.53 9.63
N ALA A 54 -7.35 3.58 9.00
CA ALA A 54 -8.61 3.85 9.69
C ALA A 54 -8.91 2.82 10.80
N ILE A 55 -8.69 1.53 10.53
CA ILE A 55 -8.84 0.47 11.55
C ILE A 55 -7.85 0.69 12.69
N PHE A 56 -6.61 1.05 12.38
CA PHE A 56 -5.57 1.28 13.38
C PHE A 56 -5.89 2.50 14.26
N ASP A 57 -6.41 3.58 13.67
CA ASP A 57 -6.83 4.79 14.38
C ASP A 57 -7.99 4.50 15.34
N ILE A 58 -9.02 3.76 14.89
CA ILE A 58 -10.11 3.30 15.76
C ILE A 58 -9.57 2.46 16.92
N HIS A 59 -8.62 1.55 16.64
CA HIS A 59 -8.03 0.70 17.66
C HIS A 59 -7.23 1.49 18.70
N LEU A 60 -6.42 2.46 18.26
CA LEU A 60 -5.67 3.35 19.14
C LEU A 60 -6.60 4.19 20.01
N ASN A 61 -7.61 4.80 19.40
CA ASN A 61 -8.58 5.63 20.13
C ASN A 61 -9.34 4.82 21.17
N THR A 62 -9.77 3.60 20.83
CA THR A 62 -10.44 2.69 21.77
C THR A 62 -9.52 2.26 22.91
N THR A 63 -8.25 1.96 22.60
CA THR A 63 -7.25 1.60 23.62
C THR A 63 -6.97 2.77 24.56
N ASN A 64 -6.84 3.99 24.01
CA ASN A 64 -6.70 5.21 24.79
C ASN A 64 -7.92 5.48 25.66
N LEU A 65 -9.13 5.25 25.15
CA LEU A 65 -10.36 5.37 25.93
C LEU A 65 -10.31 4.41 27.13
N ARG A 66 -9.98 3.15 26.91
CA ARG A 66 -9.85 2.15 27.99
C ARG A 66 -8.80 2.54 29.02
N LEU A 67 -7.65 3.06 28.59
CA LEU A 67 -6.61 3.54 29.52
C LEU A 67 -7.11 4.70 30.38
N ASN A 68 -7.80 5.67 29.78
CA ASN A 68 -8.38 6.79 30.51
C ASN A 68 -9.51 6.37 31.45
N GLN A 69 -10.33 5.37 31.08
CA GLN A 69 -11.35 4.81 31.97
C GLN A 69 -10.73 4.17 33.21
N LEU A 70 -9.62 3.45 33.03
CA LEU A 70 -8.87 2.87 34.16
C LEU A 70 -8.28 3.98 35.03
N GLN A 71 -7.65 5.00 34.44
CA GLN A 71 -7.13 6.15 35.20
C GLN A 71 -8.24 6.86 35.98
N HIS A 72 -9.42 7.05 35.39
CA HIS A 72 -10.59 7.61 36.08
C HIS A 72 -11.09 6.74 37.23
N ALA A 73 -11.07 5.41 37.06
CA ALA A 73 -11.42 4.49 38.14
C ALA A 73 -10.45 4.58 39.33
N PHE A 74 -9.17 4.84 39.07
CA PHE A 74 -8.13 4.97 40.10
C PHE A 74 -7.92 6.40 40.61
N ALA A 75 -8.49 7.41 39.96
CA ALA A 75 -8.40 8.80 40.40
C ALA A 75 -9.11 8.97 41.76
N THR A 76 -8.40 9.56 42.72
CA THR A 76 -8.93 9.85 44.07
C THR A 76 -9.32 11.32 44.24
N ASP A 77 -8.73 12.22 43.44
CA ASP A 77 -9.02 13.65 43.44
C ASP A 77 -10.22 13.99 42.53
N LYS A 78 -11.10 14.89 42.98
CA LYS A 78 -12.25 15.38 42.20
C LYS A 78 -11.81 16.13 40.94
N ILE A 79 -10.72 16.88 41.00
CA ILE A 79 -10.23 17.66 39.85
C ILE A 79 -9.73 16.71 38.76
N GLN A 80 -8.94 15.70 39.14
CA GLN A 80 -8.43 14.69 38.19
C GLN A 80 -9.55 13.87 37.55
N LYS A 81 -10.60 13.52 38.30
CA LYS A 81 -11.77 12.84 37.73
C LYS A 81 -12.47 13.67 36.67
N GLN A 82 -12.64 14.97 36.92
CA GLN A 82 -13.34 15.85 35.98
C GLN A 82 -12.54 16.06 34.70
N GLU A 83 -11.22 16.26 34.80
CA GLU A 83 -10.33 16.35 33.63
C GLU A 83 -10.34 15.05 32.80
N GLN A 84 -10.29 13.89 33.46
CA GLN A 84 -10.35 12.60 32.76
C GLN A 84 -11.71 12.31 32.15
N ALA A 85 -12.81 12.77 32.76
CA ALA A 85 -14.15 12.66 32.17
C ALA A 85 -14.27 13.49 30.88
N GLU A 86 -13.68 14.68 30.83
CA GLU A 86 -13.65 15.48 29.60
C GLU A 86 -12.82 14.82 28.49
N ILE A 87 -11.68 14.21 28.84
CA ILE A 87 -10.85 13.45 27.88
C ILE A 87 -11.61 12.24 27.33
N LEU A 88 -12.36 11.53 28.19
CA LEU A 88 -13.19 10.39 27.78
C LEU A 88 -14.26 10.80 26.78
N ILE A 89 -14.96 11.91 27.01
CA ILE A 89 -15.99 12.42 26.09
C ILE A 89 -15.38 12.74 24.72
N ARG A 90 -14.24 13.47 24.69
CA ARG A 90 -13.55 13.78 23.42
C ARG A 90 -13.12 12.53 22.66
N LEU A 91 -12.62 11.51 23.35
CA LEU A 91 -12.23 10.24 22.71
C LEU A 91 -13.43 9.49 22.15
N ILE A 92 -14.59 9.54 22.82
CA ILE A 92 -15.85 8.97 22.31
C ILE A 92 -16.28 9.71 21.04
N ASP A 93 -16.25 11.04 21.04
CA ASP A 93 -16.61 11.85 19.88
C ASP A 93 -15.70 11.55 18.69
N GLN A 94 -14.38 11.46 18.92
CA GLN A 94 -13.42 11.08 17.88
C GLN A 94 -13.64 9.67 17.32
N ILE A 95 -14.06 8.70 18.15
CA ILE A 95 -14.38 7.35 17.67
C ILE A 95 -15.65 7.38 16.81
N ASN A 96 -16.66 8.15 17.21
CA ASN A 96 -17.90 8.32 16.45
C ASN A 96 -17.67 9.01 15.10
N GLU A 97 -16.82 10.02 15.03
CA GLU A 97 -16.43 10.68 13.78
C GLU A 97 -15.69 9.74 12.80
N ASN A 98 -15.04 8.68 13.30
CA ASN A 98 -14.40 7.67 12.45
C ASN A 98 -15.36 6.56 11.99
N LEU A 99 -16.58 6.51 12.55
CA LEU A 99 -17.62 5.54 12.23
C LEU A 99 -18.60 6.04 11.15
N ASP A 100 -18.79 7.36 11.07
CA ASP A 100 -19.55 8.06 10.00
C ASP A 100 -18.71 8.25 8.73
#